data_AF-H0UJY6-F1
#
_entry.id   AF-H0UJY6-F1
#
_cell.length_a   1.000
_cell.length_b   1.000
_cell.length_c   1.000
_cell.angle_alpha   90.00
_cell.angle_beta   90.00
_cell.angle_gamma   90.00
#
_symmetry.space_group_name_H-M   'P 1'
#
loop_
_entity.id
_entity.type
_entity.pdbx_description
1 polymer ?
#
loop_
_entity_poly.entity_id
_entity_poly.type
_entity_poly.pdbx_seq_one_letter_code
_entity_poly.pdbx_strand_id
1 'polypeptide(L)'
;MKYGIMPKFMWAAFHGSFERALKSELQVEDARFVMAAAHRDYKKILSEVDEFDKKSRFKVCILSASLFLAVLMNLPFHPTVEQMKNYFRKAMCDNFFMKLAAIKSDSYTPKGRAKLKADAAFSQTVTNPYDWRFTVQDGESINQYTAVFTSCGICYLMKKWGYFEYTPALCALDYDMAAMNHSVFTRKSTLASGGSCCDCHYDHKA
;
A
#
# COMPACT_ATOMS: atom_id res chain seq x y z
N MET A 1 19.10 -3.41 -10.03
CA MET A 1 17.94 -2.83 -9.30
C MET A 1 17.88 -3.46 -7.92
N LYS A 2 17.70 -2.64 -6.87
CA LYS A 2 17.72 -3.02 -5.43
C LYS A 2 16.70 -4.09 -5.01
N TYR A 3 15.78 -4.50 -5.90
CA TYR A 3 14.71 -5.48 -5.62
C TYR A 3 14.68 -6.66 -6.61
N GLY A 4 15.78 -6.91 -7.32
CA GLY A 4 15.88 -7.99 -8.29
C GLY A 4 14.76 -7.95 -9.34
N ILE A 5 14.00 -9.05 -9.45
CA ILE A 5 12.90 -9.19 -10.43
C ILE A 5 11.54 -8.66 -9.92
N MET A 6 11.40 -8.34 -8.62
CA MET A 6 10.11 -7.97 -8.03
C MET A 6 9.45 -6.77 -8.72
N PRO A 7 10.15 -5.67 -9.06
CA PRO A 7 9.51 -4.54 -9.71
C PRO A 7 9.02 -4.84 -11.12
N LYS A 8 9.77 -5.69 -11.86
CA LYS A 8 9.33 -6.15 -13.19
C LYS A 8 8.06 -6.99 -13.08
N PHE A 9 8.00 -7.87 -12.08
CA PHE A 9 6.81 -8.66 -11.78
C PHE A 9 5.62 -7.79 -11.37
N MET A 10 5.82 -6.84 -10.44
CA MET A 10 4.78 -5.89 -10.01
C MET A 10 4.23 -5.09 -11.19
N TRP A 11 5.10 -4.58 -12.05
CA TRP A 11 4.68 -3.88 -13.26
C TRP A 11 3.83 -4.78 -14.15
N ALA A 12 4.33 -5.97 -14.50
CA ALA A 12 3.62 -6.90 -15.37
C ALA A 12 2.26 -7.34 -14.79
N ALA A 13 2.19 -7.59 -13.47
CA ALA A 13 0.99 -8.05 -12.80
C ALA A 13 -0.11 -6.96 -12.74
N PHE A 14 0.26 -5.69 -12.59
CA PHE A 14 -0.70 -4.60 -12.37
C PHE A 14 -0.92 -3.70 -13.59
N HIS A 15 -0.05 -3.72 -14.59
CA HIS A 15 -0.15 -2.86 -15.79
C HIS A 15 -1.56 -2.87 -16.40
N GLY A 16 -2.11 -4.05 -16.65
CA GLY A 16 -3.41 -4.18 -17.29
C GLY A 16 -4.57 -3.66 -16.43
N SER A 17 -4.54 -3.83 -15.11
CA SER A 17 -5.61 -3.31 -14.24
C SER A 17 -5.51 -1.79 -14.05
N PHE A 18 -4.30 -1.25 -13.96
CA PHE A 18 -4.06 0.20 -13.91
C PHE A 18 -4.47 0.90 -15.20
N GLU A 19 -4.15 0.34 -16.37
CA GLU A 19 -4.58 0.90 -17.66
C GLU A 19 -6.12 0.91 -17.80
N ARG A 20 -6.79 -0.18 -17.41
CA ARG A 20 -8.25 -0.24 -17.45
C ARG A 20 -8.90 0.77 -16.51
N ALA A 21 -8.38 0.90 -15.29
CA ALA A 21 -8.88 1.87 -14.32
C ALA A 21 -8.67 3.33 -14.78
N LEU A 22 -7.63 3.62 -15.56
CA LEU A 22 -7.40 4.96 -16.13
C LEU A 22 -8.55 5.35 -17.07
N LYS A 23 -9.04 4.38 -17.84
CA LYS A 23 -10.17 4.57 -18.75
C LYS A 23 -11.50 4.64 -17.99
N SER A 24 -11.73 3.71 -17.04
CA SER A 24 -13.04 3.60 -16.38
C SER A 24 -13.29 4.66 -15.29
N GLU A 25 -12.28 4.99 -14.48
CA GLU A 25 -12.45 5.88 -13.32
C GLU A 25 -12.04 7.32 -13.63
N LEU A 26 -11.05 7.50 -14.50
CA LEU A 26 -10.45 8.80 -14.80
C LEU A 26 -10.72 9.30 -16.23
N GLN A 27 -11.36 8.47 -17.08
CA GLN A 27 -11.69 8.80 -18.47
C GLN A 27 -10.49 9.26 -19.31
N VAL A 28 -9.30 8.71 -19.02
CA VAL A 28 -8.07 9.02 -19.78
C VAL A 28 -8.07 8.22 -21.08
N GLU A 29 -8.29 8.90 -22.21
CA GLU A 29 -8.31 8.28 -23.54
C GLU A 29 -6.95 7.62 -23.89
N ASP A 30 -5.86 8.35 -23.66
CA ASP A 30 -4.48 7.90 -23.94
C ASP A 30 -3.84 7.11 -22.79
N ALA A 31 -4.61 6.26 -22.11
CA ALA A 31 -4.13 5.49 -20.94
C ALA A 31 -2.83 4.69 -21.21
N ARG A 32 -2.65 4.18 -22.43
CA ARG A 32 -1.42 3.48 -22.83
C ARG A 32 -0.18 4.38 -22.81
N PHE A 33 -0.33 5.64 -23.23
CA PHE A 33 0.76 6.61 -23.20
C PHE A 33 1.13 6.95 -21.76
N VAL A 34 0.12 7.20 -20.91
CA VAL A 34 0.30 7.43 -19.47
C VAL A 34 1.04 6.26 -18.82
N MET A 35 0.61 5.02 -19.07
CA MET A 35 1.27 3.84 -18.52
C MET A 35 2.71 3.66 -19.02
N ALA A 36 2.98 3.95 -20.29
CA ALA A 36 4.35 3.89 -20.83
C ALA A 36 5.27 4.92 -20.17
N ALA A 37 4.76 6.13 -19.92
CA ALA A 37 5.50 7.17 -19.21
C ALA A 37 5.70 6.84 -17.73
N ALA A 38 4.63 6.39 -17.06
CA ALA A 38 4.67 5.91 -15.69
C ALA A 38 5.66 4.74 -15.50
N HIS A 39 5.90 3.88 -16.50
CA HIS A 39 6.91 2.83 -16.37
C HIS A 39 8.32 3.39 -16.21
N ARG A 40 8.63 4.50 -16.88
CA ARG A 40 9.93 5.17 -16.76
C ARG A 40 10.08 5.78 -15.38
N ASP A 41 9.05 6.51 -14.92
CA ASP A 41 9.06 7.13 -13.60
C ASP A 41 9.01 6.12 -12.46
N TYR A 42 8.34 4.98 -12.63
CA TYR A 42 8.36 3.88 -11.67
C TYR A 42 9.79 3.37 -11.42
N LYS A 43 10.59 3.22 -12.49
CA LYS A 43 12.00 2.84 -12.37
C LYS A 43 12.82 3.94 -11.70
N LYS A 44 12.55 5.20 -12.03
CA LYS A 44 13.21 6.36 -11.42
C LYS A 44 12.95 6.41 -9.91
N ILE A 45 11.67 6.38 -9.51
CA ILE A 45 11.23 6.34 -8.11
C ILE A 45 11.93 5.22 -7.36
N LEU A 46 11.90 3.99 -7.88
CA LEU A 46 12.52 2.84 -7.21
C LEU A 46 14.04 2.86 -7.16
N SER A 47 14.70 3.65 -8.02
CA SER A 47 16.15 3.84 -7.92
C SER A 47 16.54 4.65 -6.69
N GLU A 48 15.64 5.53 -6.24
CA GLU A 48 15.80 6.37 -5.05
C GLU A 48 15.28 5.73 -3.75
N VAL A 49 14.53 4.62 -3.83
CA VAL A 49 14.13 3.87 -2.64
C VAL A 49 15.31 3.06 -2.13
N ASP A 50 15.57 3.12 -0.83
CA ASP A 50 16.62 2.34 -0.20
C ASP A 50 16.27 0.86 -0.13
N GLU A 51 17.30 0.01 -0.23
CA GLU A 51 17.11 -1.42 -0.16
C GLU A 51 16.52 -1.79 1.21
N PHE A 52 15.47 -2.61 1.17
CA PHE A 52 14.80 -3.06 2.37
C PHE A 52 15.57 -4.23 2.96
N ASP A 53 15.56 -4.34 4.29
CA ASP A 53 16.00 -5.55 4.94
C ASP A 53 15.25 -6.77 4.38
N LYS A 54 15.94 -7.91 4.26
CA LYS A 54 15.36 -9.16 3.76
C LYS A 54 14.09 -9.56 4.54
N LYS A 55 14.07 -9.31 5.85
CA LYS A 55 12.96 -9.62 6.75
C LYS A 55 11.78 -8.64 6.69
N SER A 56 11.96 -7.46 6.09
CA SER A 56 10.87 -6.48 6.04
C SER A 56 9.69 -6.98 5.21
N ARG A 57 8.49 -6.86 5.78
CA ARG A 57 7.22 -7.32 5.21
C ARG A 57 6.59 -6.34 4.22
N PHE A 58 7.03 -5.08 4.21
CA PHE A 58 6.32 -4.00 3.51
C PHE A 58 6.86 -3.65 2.12
N LYS A 59 7.76 -4.47 1.56
CA LYS A 59 8.31 -4.28 0.21
C LYS A 59 7.22 -4.11 -0.84
N VAL A 60 6.21 -4.98 -0.82
CA VAL A 60 5.09 -4.91 -1.77
C VAL A 60 4.32 -3.59 -1.63
N CYS A 61 4.13 -3.10 -0.41
CA CYS A 61 3.46 -1.82 -0.16
C CYS A 61 4.19 -0.65 -0.83
N ILE A 62 5.52 -0.57 -0.73
CA ILE A 62 6.29 0.48 -1.43
C ILE A 62 6.27 0.28 -2.94
N LEU A 63 6.37 -0.95 -3.44
CA LEU A 63 6.30 -1.19 -4.88
C LEU A 63 4.93 -0.76 -5.44
N SER A 64 3.83 -1.03 -4.75
CA SER A 64 2.49 -0.58 -5.14
C SER A 64 2.34 0.95 -5.05
N ALA A 65 2.83 1.57 -3.98
CA ALA A 65 2.77 3.03 -3.83
C ALA A 65 3.63 3.77 -4.87
N SER A 66 4.80 3.21 -5.22
CA SER A 66 5.66 3.77 -6.27
C SER A 66 4.99 3.67 -7.64
N LEU A 67 4.23 2.60 -7.90
CA LEU A 67 3.47 2.44 -9.14
C LEU A 67 2.31 3.45 -9.20
N PHE A 68 1.55 3.61 -8.12
CA PHE A 68 0.53 4.65 -7.99
C PHE A 68 1.09 6.04 -8.24
N LEU A 69 2.20 6.39 -7.57
CA LEU A 69 2.87 7.67 -7.71
C LEU A 69 3.33 7.91 -9.16
N ALA A 70 3.92 6.89 -9.80
CA ALA A 70 4.38 7.00 -11.19
C ALA A 70 3.22 7.29 -12.16
N VAL A 71 2.04 6.69 -11.94
CA VAL A 71 0.86 7.00 -12.74
C VAL A 71 0.36 8.41 -12.46
N LEU A 72 0.22 8.78 -11.19
CA LEU A 72 -0.22 10.12 -10.77
C LEU A 72 0.62 11.23 -11.40
N MET A 73 1.95 11.06 -11.44
CA MET A 73 2.89 12.01 -12.04
C MET A 73 2.70 12.21 -13.56
N ASN A 74 2.06 11.25 -14.23
CA ASN A 74 1.91 11.24 -15.69
C ASN A 74 0.46 11.45 -16.15
N LEU A 75 -0.45 11.80 -15.24
CA LEU A 75 -1.82 12.15 -15.61
C LEU A 75 -1.84 13.51 -16.35
N PRO A 76 -2.69 13.67 -17.37
CA PRO A 76 -2.78 14.92 -18.14
C PRO A 76 -3.49 16.06 -17.41
N PHE A 77 -3.90 15.83 -16.16
CA PHE A 77 -4.60 16.79 -15.30
C PHE A 77 -4.24 16.52 -13.84
N HIS A 78 -4.65 17.44 -12.95
CA HIS A 78 -4.55 17.25 -11.50
C HIS A 78 -5.84 16.59 -10.97
N PRO A 79 -5.83 15.29 -10.63
CA PRO A 79 -7.01 14.61 -10.10
C PRO A 79 -7.29 15.05 -8.66
N THR A 80 -8.52 14.89 -8.20
CA THR A 80 -8.81 14.99 -6.77
C THR A 80 -8.32 13.74 -6.03
N VAL A 81 -8.13 13.85 -4.71
CA VAL A 81 -7.80 12.70 -3.86
C VAL A 81 -8.86 11.60 -3.96
N GLU A 82 -10.15 11.96 -4.08
CA GLU A 82 -11.24 10.98 -4.21
C GLU A 82 -11.21 10.27 -5.57
N GLN A 83 -10.89 10.98 -6.67
CA GLN A 83 -10.67 10.36 -7.98
C GLN A 83 -9.52 9.34 -7.92
N MET A 84 -8.40 9.71 -7.29
CA MET A 84 -7.25 8.81 -7.15
C MET A 84 -7.54 7.63 -6.22
N LYS A 85 -8.36 7.82 -5.18
CA LYS A 85 -8.83 6.74 -4.32
C LYS A 85 -9.66 5.72 -5.11
N ASN A 86 -10.63 6.18 -5.89
CA ASN A 86 -11.48 5.30 -6.71
C ASN A 86 -10.65 4.59 -7.78
N TYR A 87 -9.77 5.33 -8.47
CA TYR A 87 -8.82 4.78 -9.42
C TYR A 87 -7.96 3.66 -8.82
N PHE A 88 -7.29 3.93 -7.69
CA PHE A 88 -6.37 2.97 -7.08
C PHE A 88 -7.11 1.76 -6.53
N ARG A 89 -8.25 1.98 -5.87
CA ARG A 89 -9.16 0.92 -5.45
C ARG A 89 -9.53 0.02 -6.62
N LYS A 90 -10.00 0.59 -7.74
CA LYS A 90 -10.38 -0.17 -8.94
C LYS A 90 -9.20 -0.98 -9.48
N ALA A 91 -8.05 -0.32 -9.65
CA ALA A 91 -6.86 -0.92 -10.21
C ALA A 91 -6.29 -2.07 -9.36
N MET A 92 -6.38 -1.95 -8.03
CA MET A 92 -5.89 -2.93 -7.08
C MET A 92 -6.91 -4.05 -6.83
N CYS A 93 -8.16 -3.70 -6.53
CA CYS A 93 -9.18 -4.66 -6.14
C CYS A 93 -9.71 -5.50 -7.31
N ASP A 94 -9.66 -5.02 -8.56
CA ASP A 94 -10.01 -5.84 -9.73
C ASP A 94 -8.86 -6.76 -10.18
N ASN A 95 -7.67 -6.59 -9.61
CA ASN A 95 -6.51 -7.40 -9.97
C ASN A 95 -6.60 -8.80 -9.36
N PHE A 96 -6.48 -9.83 -10.20
CA PHE A 96 -6.57 -11.23 -9.80
C PHE A 96 -5.55 -11.60 -8.70
N PHE A 97 -4.29 -11.20 -8.85
CA PHE A 97 -3.25 -11.50 -7.87
C PHE A 97 -3.54 -10.84 -6.52
N MET A 98 -4.04 -9.60 -6.55
CA MET A 98 -4.40 -8.88 -5.32
C MET A 98 -5.56 -9.56 -4.60
N LYS A 99 -6.62 -9.95 -5.32
CA LYS A 99 -7.76 -10.70 -4.73
C LYS A 99 -7.29 -11.97 -4.03
N LEU A 100 -6.43 -12.76 -4.68
CA LEU A 100 -5.89 -13.99 -4.09
C LEU A 100 -5.04 -13.73 -2.85
N ALA A 101 -4.25 -12.65 -2.84
CA ALA A 101 -3.44 -12.26 -1.69
C ALA A 101 -4.28 -11.72 -0.53
N ALA A 102 -5.36 -10.98 -0.83
CA ALA A 102 -6.24 -10.36 0.15
C ALA A 102 -6.93 -11.39 1.06
N ILE A 103 -7.41 -12.50 0.49
CA ILE A 103 -8.21 -13.53 1.20
C ILE A 103 -7.36 -14.38 2.15
N LYS A 104 -6.03 -14.28 2.09
CA LYS A 104 -5.10 -15.14 2.83
C LYS A 104 -4.39 -14.38 3.95
N SER A 105 -5.11 -13.92 4.97
CA SER A 105 -4.47 -13.44 6.20
C SER A 105 -4.39 -14.55 7.24
N ASP A 106 -3.17 -14.92 7.64
CA ASP A 106 -2.92 -15.86 8.74
C ASP A 106 -2.89 -15.15 10.12
N SER A 107 -3.05 -13.82 10.15
CA SER A 107 -2.91 -12.99 11.35
C SER A 107 -3.89 -13.37 12.47
N TYR A 108 -5.02 -13.99 12.13
CA TYR A 108 -6.05 -14.47 13.06
C TYR A 108 -5.83 -15.91 13.54
N THR A 109 -4.63 -16.47 13.32
CA THR A 109 -4.19 -17.74 13.90
C THR A 109 -3.10 -17.47 14.95
N PRO A 110 -2.91 -18.36 15.96
CA PRO A 110 -1.83 -18.19 16.93
C PRO A 110 -0.44 -18.04 16.28
N LYS A 111 -0.17 -18.84 15.23
CA LYS A 111 1.10 -18.81 14.51
C LYS A 111 1.29 -17.50 13.74
N GLY A 112 0.28 -17.07 12.99
CA GLY A 112 0.36 -15.82 12.22
C GLY A 112 0.40 -14.59 13.12
N ARG A 113 -0.33 -14.59 14.26
CA ARG A 113 -0.23 -13.54 15.27
C ARG A 113 1.17 -13.43 15.86
N ALA A 114 1.78 -14.57 16.21
CA ALA A 114 3.16 -14.60 16.71
C ALA A 114 4.16 -14.05 15.68
N LYS A 115 4.00 -14.43 14.40
CA LYS A 115 4.80 -13.88 13.30
C LYS A 115 4.61 -12.36 13.16
N LEU A 116 3.36 -11.87 13.19
CA LEU A 116 3.06 -10.45 13.09
C LEU A 116 3.67 -9.64 14.25
N LYS A 117 3.67 -10.18 15.48
CA LYS A 117 4.35 -9.57 16.63
C LYS A 117 5.87 -9.58 16.47
N ALA A 118 6.44 -10.65 15.92
CA ALA A 118 7.88 -10.71 15.61
C ALA A 118 8.27 -9.67 14.55
N ASP A 119 7.45 -9.50 13.50
CA ASP A 119 7.64 -8.45 12.50
C ASP A 119 7.54 -7.05 13.13
N ALA A 120 6.61 -6.83 14.06
CA ALA A 120 6.47 -5.59 14.81
C ALA A 120 7.71 -5.29 15.68
N ALA A 121 8.25 -6.30 16.37
CA ALA A 121 9.49 -6.17 17.13
C ALA A 121 10.69 -5.85 16.23
N PHE A 122 10.83 -6.55 15.10
CA PHE A 122 11.86 -6.27 14.10
C PHE A 122 11.74 -4.85 13.55
N SER A 123 10.52 -4.36 13.34
CA SER A 123 10.29 -3.01 12.80
C SER A 123 10.96 -1.91 13.63
N GLN A 124 11.11 -2.11 14.95
CA GLN A 124 11.74 -1.14 15.85
C GLN A 124 13.25 -0.95 15.58
N THR A 125 13.90 -1.92 14.93
CA THR A 125 15.33 -1.84 14.59
C THR A 125 15.57 -1.24 13.20
N VAL A 126 14.51 -0.98 12.43
CA VAL A 126 14.65 -0.51 11.05
C VAL A 126 15.00 0.99 11.02
N THR A 127 16.05 1.31 10.27
CA THR A 127 16.52 2.68 10.00
C THR A 127 16.13 3.20 8.62
N ASN A 128 15.71 2.32 7.71
CA ASN A 128 15.27 2.70 6.37
C ASN A 128 13.98 3.55 6.46
N PRO A 129 13.98 4.81 5.97
CA PRO A 129 12.83 5.70 6.08
C PRO A 129 11.64 5.29 5.20
N TYR A 130 11.87 4.42 4.22
CA TYR A 130 10.84 3.82 3.39
C TYR A 130 10.15 2.62 4.05
N ASP A 131 10.59 2.18 5.23
CA ASP A 131 9.94 1.11 5.97
C ASP A 131 8.93 1.65 7.00
N TRP A 132 8.29 0.74 7.75
CA TRP A 132 7.32 1.06 8.77
C TRP A 132 7.85 0.62 10.13
N ARG A 133 7.54 1.41 11.16
CA ARG A 133 7.63 1.02 12.56
C ARG A 133 6.23 0.91 13.12
N PHE A 134 5.95 -0.21 13.76
CA PHE A 134 4.63 -0.47 14.30
C PHE A 134 4.68 -1.38 15.52
N THR A 135 3.62 -1.32 16.32
CA THR A 135 3.36 -2.25 17.42
C THR A 135 2.07 -3.00 17.15
N VAL A 136 1.88 -4.13 17.85
CA VAL A 136 0.70 -4.98 17.70
C VAL A 136 0.21 -5.34 19.09
N GLN A 137 -1.07 -5.08 19.35
CA GLN A 137 -1.78 -5.42 20.57
C GLN A 137 -2.93 -6.37 20.21
N ASP A 138 -3.07 -7.46 20.95
CA ASP A 138 -4.21 -8.37 20.77
C ASP A 138 -5.49 -7.70 21.28
N GLY A 139 -6.63 -8.06 20.69
CA GLY A 139 -7.94 -7.73 21.22
C GLY A 139 -8.44 -8.77 22.22
N GLU A 140 -9.76 -8.82 22.43
CA GLU A 140 -10.39 -9.75 23.36
C GLU A 140 -10.32 -11.21 22.88
N SER A 141 -10.19 -11.41 21.56
CA SER A 141 -10.06 -12.72 20.93
C SER A 141 -8.95 -12.72 19.87
N ILE A 142 -8.55 -13.91 19.40
CA ILE A 142 -7.53 -14.06 18.35
C ILE A 142 -7.93 -13.39 17.02
N ASN A 143 -9.24 -13.24 16.80
CA ASN A 143 -9.83 -12.56 15.65
C ASN A 143 -9.66 -11.04 15.68
N GLN A 144 -9.19 -10.48 16.80
CA GLN A 144 -9.09 -9.05 17.00
C GLN A 144 -7.65 -8.64 17.31
N TYR A 145 -7.24 -7.52 16.73
CA TYR A 145 -5.97 -6.88 17.08
C TYR A 145 -5.93 -5.43 16.62
N THR A 146 -5.02 -4.69 17.22
CA THR A 146 -4.66 -3.33 16.80
C THR A 146 -3.20 -3.32 16.38
N ALA A 147 -2.92 -2.80 15.20
CA ALA A 147 -1.58 -2.43 14.76
C ALA A 147 -1.43 -0.91 14.81
N VAL A 148 -0.50 -0.39 15.62
CA VAL A 148 -0.26 1.06 15.72
C VAL A 148 1.03 1.40 14.98
N PHE A 149 0.92 2.18 13.91
CA PHE A 149 2.07 2.59 13.09
C PHE A 149 2.54 3.99 13.49
N THR A 150 3.81 4.14 13.83
CA THR A 150 4.43 5.44 14.18
C THR A 150 5.32 5.99 13.06
N SER A 151 5.62 5.18 12.06
CA SER A 151 6.22 5.62 10.79
C SER A 151 5.66 4.81 9.63
N CYS A 152 5.65 5.43 8.45
CA CYS A 152 5.06 4.86 7.26
C CYS A 152 5.89 5.22 6.03
N GLY A 153 6.41 4.18 5.38
CA GLY A 153 7.20 4.31 4.16
C GLY A 153 6.49 5.03 3.03
N ILE A 154 5.17 4.82 2.89
CA ILE A 154 4.35 5.53 1.91
C ILE A 154 4.31 7.02 2.23
N CYS A 155 4.10 7.40 3.49
CA CYS A 155 4.11 8.81 3.88
C CYS A 155 5.46 9.47 3.55
N TYR A 156 6.58 8.77 3.82
CA TYR A 156 7.90 9.26 3.48
C TYR A 156 8.08 9.41 1.96
N LEU A 157 7.73 8.37 1.18
CA LEU A 157 7.80 8.38 -0.28
C LEU A 157 7.00 9.55 -0.87
N MET A 158 5.72 9.68 -0.51
CA MET A 158 4.84 10.70 -1.07
C MET A 158 5.29 12.12 -0.67
N LYS A 159 5.83 12.32 0.54
CA LYS A 159 6.44 13.61 0.94
C LYS A 159 7.68 13.93 0.11
N LYS A 160 8.59 12.97 -0.04
CA LYS A 160 9.83 13.16 -0.79
C LYS A 160 9.58 13.60 -2.24
N TRP A 161 8.53 13.07 -2.86
CA TRP A 161 8.17 13.39 -4.24
C TRP A 161 7.18 14.55 -4.38
N GLY A 162 6.72 15.16 -3.28
CA GLY A 162 5.82 16.31 -3.33
C GLY A 162 4.34 15.99 -3.56
N TYR A 163 3.90 14.74 -3.33
CA TYR A 163 2.52 14.27 -3.55
C TYR A 163 1.83 13.82 -2.25
N PHE A 164 2.26 14.35 -1.10
CA PHE A 164 1.76 13.88 0.20
C PHE A 164 0.24 13.96 0.36
N GLU A 165 -0.40 14.95 -0.28
CA GLU A 165 -1.87 15.12 -0.29
C GLU A 165 -2.64 13.91 -0.83
N TYR A 166 -2.03 13.08 -1.69
CA TYR A 166 -2.65 11.87 -2.24
C TYR A 166 -2.44 10.63 -1.38
N THR A 167 -1.67 10.71 -0.29
CA THR A 167 -1.45 9.58 0.62
C THR A 167 -2.76 8.96 1.15
N PRO A 168 -3.81 9.73 1.49
CA PRO A 168 -5.10 9.17 1.89
C PRO A 168 -5.74 8.23 0.84
N ALA A 169 -5.50 8.44 -0.45
CA ALA A 169 -5.99 7.54 -1.50
C ALA A 169 -5.37 6.14 -1.40
N LEU A 170 -4.07 6.06 -1.06
CA LEU A 170 -3.38 4.79 -0.80
C LEU A 170 -3.88 4.15 0.49
N CYS A 171 -4.04 4.94 1.56
CA CYS A 171 -4.49 4.46 2.87
C CYS A 171 -5.95 3.96 2.89
N ALA A 172 -6.78 4.39 1.94
CA ALA A 172 -8.16 3.93 1.83
C ALA A 172 -8.25 2.46 1.39
N LEU A 173 -7.23 1.93 0.70
CA LEU A 173 -7.20 0.55 0.24
C LEU A 173 -7.24 -0.46 1.40
N ASP A 174 -6.75 -0.08 2.59
CA ASP A 174 -6.76 -0.93 3.79
C ASP A 174 -8.17 -1.42 4.14
N TYR A 175 -9.20 -0.59 3.93
CA TYR A 175 -10.60 -0.95 4.19
C TYR A 175 -11.10 -2.04 3.22
N ASP A 176 -10.83 -1.89 1.93
CA ASP A 176 -11.21 -2.87 0.92
C ASP A 176 -10.47 -4.20 1.11
N MET A 177 -9.18 -4.14 1.44
CA MET A 177 -8.34 -5.31 1.70
C MET A 177 -8.81 -6.09 2.92
N ALA A 178 -9.16 -5.39 4.00
CA ALA A 178 -9.73 -6.02 5.19
C ALA A 178 -11.10 -6.66 4.89
N ALA A 179 -11.97 -5.95 4.17
CA ALA A 179 -13.30 -6.45 3.80
C ALA A 179 -13.22 -7.71 2.94
N MET A 180 -12.28 -7.77 1.97
CA MET A 180 -12.02 -8.97 1.16
C MET A 180 -11.59 -10.18 2.00
N ASN A 181 -11.05 -9.94 3.19
CA ASN A 181 -10.67 -10.96 4.16
C ASN A 181 -11.68 -11.07 5.32
N HIS A 182 -12.96 -10.77 5.08
CA HIS A 182 -14.03 -10.83 6.10
C HIS A 182 -13.70 -10.12 7.41
N SER A 183 -12.92 -9.04 7.34
CA SER A 183 -12.46 -8.28 8.49
C SER A 183 -13.05 -6.89 8.47
N VAL A 184 -13.57 -6.44 9.60
CA VAL A 184 -13.92 -5.03 9.82
C VAL A 184 -12.65 -4.29 10.18
N PHE A 185 -12.33 -3.25 9.41
CA PHE A 185 -11.19 -2.37 9.65
C PHE A 185 -11.68 -0.99 10.09
N THR A 186 -11.14 -0.48 11.19
CA THR A 186 -11.43 0.87 11.66
C THR A 186 -10.13 1.59 12.05
N ARG A 187 -10.16 2.92 11.95
CA ARG A 187 -9.02 3.80 12.22
C ARG A 187 -9.54 5.20 12.54
N LYS A 188 -9.02 5.84 13.59
CA LYS A 188 -9.44 7.20 14.00
C LYS A 188 -8.41 8.26 13.65
N SER A 189 -7.14 7.89 13.62
CA SER A 189 -6.00 8.76 13.34
C SER A 189 -5.09 8.15 12.27
N THR A 190 -4.48 8.99 11.46
CA THR A 190 -3.48 8.54 10.48
C THR A 190 -2.33 9.52 10.40
N LEU A 191 -1.13 8.99 10.14
CA LEU A 191 0.04 9.80 9.79
C LEU A 191 -0.21 10.62 8.52
N ALA A 192 -1.01 10.10 7.58
CA ALA A 192 -1.36 10.76 6.32
C ALA A 192 -2.24 12.01 6.52
N SER A 193 -3.02 12.05 7.60
CA SER A 193 -3.89 13.17 7.97
C SER A 193 -3.28 14.07 9.05
N GLY A 194 -1.99 13.93 9.35
CA GLY A 194 -1.28 14.74 10.34
C GLY A 194 -1.37 14.23 11.79
N GLY A 195 -1.93 13.05 12.03
CA GLY A 195 -1.93 12.39 13.33
C GLY A 195 -0.54 11.90 13.75
N SER A 196 -0.38 11.59 15.04
CA SER A 196 0.87 11.05 15.60
C SER A 196 1.11 9.57 15.27
N CYS A 197 0.07 8.84 14.88
CA CYS A 197 0.15 7.44 14.48
C CYS A 197 -1.01 7.04 13.54
N CYS A 198 -0.94 5.84 12.98
CA CYS A 198 -2.11 5.15 12.42
C CYS A 198 -2.59 4.08 13.40
N ASP A 199 -3.80 4.19 13.93
CA ASP A 199 -4.44 3.23 14.84
C ASP A 199 -5.28 2.22 14.06
N CYS A 200 -4.61 1.25 13.44
CA CYS A 200 -5.24 0.28 12.56
C CYS A 200 -5.88 -0.86 13.37
N HIS A 201 -7.20 -0.82 13.57
CA HIS A 201 -7.95 -1.84 14.30
C HIS A 201 -8.59 -2.85 13.35
N TYR A 202 -8.43 -4.14 13.65
CA TYR A 202 -8.93 -5.25 12.86
C TYR A 202 -9.80 -6.17 13.71
N ASP A 203 -10.98 -6.51 13.19
CA ASP A 203 -11.93 -7.44 13.80
C ASP A 203 -12.44 -8.43 12.73
N HIS A 204 -11.93 -9.65 12.76
CA HIS A 204 -12.30 -10.69 11.81
C HIS A 204 -13.65 -11.33 12.17
N LYS A 205 -14.58 -11.28 11.23
CA LYS A 205 -15.87 -11.95 11.32
C LYS A 205 -15.66 -13.40 10.86
N ALA A 206 -15.17 -14.22 11.79
CA ALA A 206 -15.06 -15.66 11.61
C ALA A 206 -16.44 -16.30 11.38
#